data_AF-A0A1S3GV71-F1
#
_entry.id   AF-A0A1S3GV71-F1
#
_cell.length_a   1.000
_cell.length_b   1.000
_cell.length_c   1.000
_cell.angle_alpha   90.00
_cell.angle_beta   90.00
_cell.angle_gamma   90.00
#
_symmetry.space_group_name_H-M   'P 1'
#
loop_
_entity.id
_entity.type
_entity.pdbx_description
1 polymer ?
#
loop_
_entity_poly.entity_id
_entity_poly.type
_entity_poly.pdbx_seq_one_letter_code
_entity_poly.pdbx_strand_id
1 'polypeptide(L)'
;YGPDRALPAFPASECTSDVEPDTREMVRAQNKKKKKSGGFQSMGLSYPVFKGVMKKGYKVPTPIQRKTIPVILDGKDVVAMARTGSGKTACFLLPMFERLKAHSAQTGARALILSPTRELALQTMKFTKELGKFTGLKTALILGGDK
;
A
#
# COMPACT_ATOMS: atom_id res chain seq x y z
N TYR A 1 8.62 73.90 -45.27
CA TYR A 1 8.03 73.39 -46.52
C TYR A 1 8.60 71.99 -46.79
N GLY A 2 7.77 70.96 -46.60
CA GLY A 2 7.97 69.56 -47.06
C GLY A 2 8.87 68.64 -46.22
N PRO A 3 8.63 67.32 -46.21
CA PRO A 3 7.50 66.68 -45.51
C PRO A 3 7.92 65.49 -44.61
N ASP A 4 6.94 65.02 -43.84
CA ASP A 4 6.90 63.82 -43.00
C ASP A 4 7.76 62.63 -43.45
N ARG A 5 8.58 62.13 -42.53
CA ARG A 5 9.09 60.75 -42.59
C ARG A 5 8.70 60.04 -41.28
N ALA A 6 7.63 59.26 -41.36
CA ALA A 6 7.17 58.41 -40.28
C ALA A 6 8.30 57.47 -39.81
N LEU A 7 8.53 57.40 -38.51
CA LEU A 7 9.45 56.44 -37.89
C LEU A 7 8.86 55.02 -38.02
N PRO A 8 9.68 53.99 -38.27
CA PRO A 8 9.18 52.61 -38.34
C PRO A 8 8.69 52.18 -36.95
N ALA A 9 7.41 51.81 -36.87
CA ALA A 9 6.82 51.22 -35.68
C ALA A 9 7.45 49.84 -35.41
N PHE A 10 7.84 49.60 -34.17
CA PHE A 10 8.29 48.28 -33.73
C PHE A 10 7.14 47.26 -33.90
N PRO A 11 7.42 46.04 -34.38
CA PRO A 11 6.38 45.02 -34.53
C PRO A 11 5.77 44.71 -33.16
N ALA A 12 4.44 44.79 -33.08
CA ALA A 12 3.71 44.35 -31.90
C ALA A 12 4.00 42.86 -31.66
N SER A 13 4.51 42.54 -30.48
CA SER A 13 4.61 41.16 -30.01
C SER A 13 3.19 40.61 -29.93
N GLU A 14 2.82 39.74 -30.86
CA GLU A 14 1.61 38.95 -30.76
C GLU A 14 1.69 38.16 -29.46
N CYS A 15 0.80 38.45 -28.51
CA CYS A 15 0.61 37.63 -27.32
C CYS A 15 0.06 36.27 -27.77
N THR A 16 0.95 35.35 -28.14
CA THR A 16 0.63 33.94 -28.13
C THR A 16 0.34 33.57 -26.69
N SER A 17 -0.93 33.32 -26.38
CA SER A 17 -1.33 32.72 -25.12
C SER A 17 -0.59 31.40 -24.98
N ASP A 18 0.49 31.39 -24.20
CA ASP A 18 1.13 30.16 -23.77
C ASP A 18 0.07 29.35 -23.02
N VAL A 19 -0.47 28.33 -23.68
CA VAL A 19 -1.24 27.30 -23.03
C VAL A 19 -0.24 26.55 -22.17
N GLU A 20 -0.06 26.99 -20.93
CA GLU A 20 0.72 26.24 -19.95
C GLU A 20 0.18 24.80 -19.94
N PRO A 21 1.00 23.79 -20.28
CA PRO A 21 0.53 22.42 -20.23
C PRO A 21 0.14 22.11 -18.79
N ASP A 22 -1.06 21.56 -18.61
CA ASP A 22 -1.64 21.19 -17.31
C ASP A 22 -0.72 20.19 -16.58
N THR A 23 0.25 20.74 -15.88
CA THR A 23 1.24 20.04 -15.06
C THR A 23 0.54 19.25 -13.96
N ARG A 24 -0.68 19.66 -13.56
CA ARG A 24 -1.50 18.95 -12.59
C ARG A 24 -2.04 17.64 -13.17
N GLU A 25 -2.45 17.61 -14.42
CA GLU A 25 -2.83 16.38 -15.12
C GLU A 25 -1.64 15.45 -15.32
N MET A 26 -0.47 15.97 -15.69
CA MET A 26 0.74 15.17 -15.84
C MET A 26 1.17 14.55 -14.51
N VAL A 27 1.12 15.30 -13.40
CA VAL A 27 1.42 14.81 -12.06
C VAL A 27 0.37 13.77 -11.60
N ARG A 28 -0.91 13.99 -11.90
CA ARG A 28 -1.98 13.00 -11.63
C ARG A 28 -1.79 11.72 -12.43
N ALA A 29 -1.41 11.82 -13.71
CA ALA A 29 -1.15 10.69 -14.58
C ALA A 29 0.11 9.91 -14.15
N GLN A 30 1.16 10.60 -13.71
CA GLN A 30 2.36 10.00 -13.13
C GLN A 30 2.07 9.28 -11.81
N ASN A 31 1.24 9.87 -10.93
CA ASN A 31 0.78 9.22 -9.71
C ASN A 31 -0.12 8.01 -10.00
N LYS A 32 -0.95 8.06 -11.05
CA LYS A 32 -1.76 6.94 -11.54
C LYS A 32 -0.90 5.83 -12.17
N LYS A 33 0.18 6.17 -12.87
CA LYS A 33 1.19 5.22 -13.40
C LYS A 33 2.01 4.57 -12.28
N LYS A 34 2.43 5.32 -11.25
CA LYS A 34 3.13 4.75 -10.08
C LYS A 34 2.24 3.78 -9.29
N LYS A 35 0.94 4.07 -9.17
CA LYS A 35 -0.07 3.12 -8.66
C LYS A 35 -0.18 1.82 -9.47
N LYS A 36 0.19 1.81 -10.77
CA LYS A 36 0.18 0.58 -11.61
C LYS A 36 1.39 -0.33 -11.43
N SER A 37 2.47 0.12 -10.78
CA SER A 37 3.63 -0.76 -10.53
C SER A 37 3.24 -1.97 -9.68
N GLY A 38 2.16 -1.88 -8.90
CA GLY A 38 1.47 -3.01 -8.30
C GLY A 38 2.33 -3.86 -7.39
N GLY A 39 3.52 -3.38 -7.01
CA GLY A 39 4.40 -3.97 -6.03
C GLY A 39 4.00 -3.55 -4.62
N PHE A 40 4.55 -4.25 -3.62
CA PHE A 40 4.29 -3.95 -2.21
C PHE A 40 4.71 -2.51 -1.83
N GLN A 41 5.70 -1.93 -2.52
CA GLN A 41 6.16 -0.55 -2.35
C GLN A 41 5.04 0.48 -2.59
N SER A 42 4.11 0.17 -3.51
CA SER A 42 3.02 1.07 -3.88
C SER A 42 1.82 1.01 -2.92
N MET A 43 1.84 0.12 -1.93
CA MET A 43 0.74 -0.13 -1.00
C MET A 43 0.79 0.73 0.28
N GLY A 44 1.82 1.56 0.46
CA GLY A 44 1.94 2.44 1.63
C GLY A 44 2.30 1.71 2.93
N LEU A 45 2.98 0.56 2.85
CA LEU A 45 3.42 -0.19 4.03
C LEU A 45 4.59 0.53 4.73
N SER A 46 4.59 0.52 6.06
CA SER A 46 5.72 1.00 6.85
C SER A 46 6.98 0.17 6.64
N TYR A 47 8.15 0.78 6.85
CA TYR A 47 9.44 0.12 6.64
C TYR A 47 9.59 -1.23 7.37
N PRO A 48 9.19 -1.39 8.65
CA PRO A 48 9.28 -2.68 9.34
C PRO A 48 8.44 -3.78 8.68
N VAL A 49 7.21 -3.44 8.27
CA VAL A 49 6.30 -4.37 7.59
C VAL A 49 6.86 -4.76 6.21
N PHE A 50 7.30 -3.76 5.43
CA PHE A 50 7.88 -3.97 4.12
C PHE A 50 9.16 -4.82 4.18
N LYS A 51 10.02 -4.59 5.18
CA LYS A 51 11.22 -5.41 5.42
C LYS A 51 10.86 -6.87 5.69
N GLY A 52 9.76 -7.13 6.41
CA GLY A 52 9.21 -8.47 6.62
C GLY A 52 8.81 -9.16 5.32
N VAL A 53 8.08 -8.45 4.45
CA VAL A 53 7.68 -8.92 3.11
C VAL A 53 8.91 -9.31 2.27
N MET A 54 9.92 -8.44 2.22
CA MET A 54 11.16 -8.69 1.47
C MET A 54 11.93 -9.89 2.04
N LYS A 55 12.05 -10.00 3.36
CA LYS A 55 12.77 -11.12 3.99
C LYS A 55 12.06 -12.46 3.77
N LYS A 56 10.73 -12.46 3.63
CA LYS A 56 9.95 -13.64 3.25
C LYS A 56 10.15 -14.04 1.78
N GLY A 57 10.77 -13.18 0.96
CA GLY A 57 11.06 -13.42 -0.45
C GLY A 57 9.97 -12.95 -1.41
N TYR A 58 8.98 -12.17 -0.94
CA TYR A 58 7.92 -11.67 -1.80
C TYR A 58 8.37 -10.47 -2.61
N LYS A 59 8.42 -10.62 -3.93
CA LYS A 59 8.78 -9.54 -4.86
C LYS A 59 7.55 -8.81 -5.40
N VAL A 60 6.53 -9.58 -5.78
CA VAL A 60 5.31 -9.07 -6.42
C VAL A 60 4.09 -9.63 -5.66
N PRO A 61 3.11 -8.79 -5.29
CA PRO A 61 1.90 -9.26 -4.63
C PRO A 61 1.03 -10.04 -5.61
N THR A 62 0.38 -11.08 -5.08
CA THR A 62 -0.57 -11.90 -5.86
C THR A 62 -1.83 -11.10 -6.23
N PRO A 63 -2.63 -11.55 -7.21
CA PRO A 63 -3.84 -10.84 -7.61
C PRO A 63 -4.82 -10.59 -6.45
N ILE A 64 -4.96 -11.55 -5.53
CA ILE A 64 -5.83 -11.37 -4.36
C ILE A 64 -5.26 -10.33 -3.39
N GLN A 65 -3.95 -10.34 -3.14
CA GLN A 65 -3.27 -9.36 -2.27
C GLN A 65 -3.39 -7.94 -2.83
N ARG A 66 -3.18 -7.77 -4.14
CA ARG A 66 -3.29 -6.48 -4.81
C ARG A 66 -4.69 -5.86 -4.68
N LYS A 67 -5.72 -6.71 -4.73
CA LYS A 67 -7.12 -6.27 -4.62
C LYS A 67 -7.54 -6.00 -3.17
N THR A 68 -7.07 -6.80 -2.21
CA THR A 68 -7.59 -6.76 -0.83
C THR A 68 -6.77 -5.89 0.12
N ILE A 69 -5.44 -5.88 0.02
CA ILE A 69 -4.57 -5.15 0.97
C ILE A 69 -4.94 -3.66 1.03
N PRO A 70 -5.06 -2.92 -0.09
CA PRO A 70 -5.43 -1.51 -0.03
C PRO A 70 -6.81 -1.27 0.58
N VAL A 71 -7.77 -2.16 0.30
CA VAL A 71 -9.15 -2.05 0.80
C VAL A 71 -9.20 -2.24 2.33
N ILE A 72 -8.42 -3.18 2.86
CA ILE A 72 -8.34 -3.41 4.31
C ILE A 72 -7.58 -2.26 5.01
N LEU A 73 -6.55 -1.69 4.35
CA LEU A 73 -5.82 -0.52 4.85
C LEU A 73 -6.73 0.72 4.95
N ASP A 74 -7.70 0.87 4.04
CA ASP A 74 -8.76 1.88 4.11
C ASP A 74 -9.77 1.65 5.26
N GLY A 75 -9.58 0.59 6.07
CA GLY A 75 -10.44 0.29 7.21
C GLY A 75 -11.77 -0.38 6.86
N LYS A 76 -11.91 -0.91 5.64
CA LYS A 76 -13.13 -1.59 5.18
C LYS A 76 -13.09 -3.08 5.49
N ASP A 77 -14.25 -3.64 5.78
CA ASP A 77 -14.43 -5.08 5.91
C ASP A 77 -14.37 -5.77 4.54
N VAL A 78 -13.71 -6.93 4.49
CA VAL A 78 -13.44 -7.64 3.23
C VAL A 78 -13.69 -9.12 3.39
N VAL A 79 -14.48 -9.67 2.46
CA VAL A 79 -14.58 -11.11 2.21
C VAL A 79 -13.72 -11.44 0.99
N ALA A 80 -12.71 -12.29 1.18
CA ALA A 80 -11.76 -12.65 0.13
C ALA A 80 -11.85 -14.14 -0.21
N MET A 81 -12.29 -14.46 -1.43
CA MET A 81 -12.30 -15.83 -1.95
C MET A 81 -11.17 -16.05 -2.96
N ALA A 82 -10.36 -17.08 -2.73
CA ALA A 82 -9.30 -17.50 -3.64
C ALA A 82 -8.85 -18.93 -3.30
N ARG A 83 -8.24 -19.63 -4.26
CA ARG A 83 -7.67 -20.98 -4.05
C ARG A 83 -6.63 -21.01 -2.91
N THR A 84 -6.43 -22.16 -2.29
CA THR A 84 -5.30 -22.39 -1.37
C THR A 84 -3.97 -22.09 -2.06
N GLY A 85 -3.00 -21.55 -1.31
CA GLY A 85 -1.71 -21.12 -1.84
C GLY A 85 -1.70 -19.76 -2.55
N SER A 86 -2.85 -19.07 -2.67
CA SER A 86 -2.92 -17.74 -3.32
C SER A 86 -2.36 -16.58 -2.48
N GLY A 87 -1.89 -16.85 -1.26
CA GLY A 87 -1.30 -15.85 -0.37
C GLY A 87 -2.31 -15.06 0.47
N LYS A 88 -3.51 -15.61 0.71
CA LYS A 88 -4.57 -14.99 1.55
C LYS A 88 -4.09 -14.59 2.95
N THR A 89 -3.18 -15.35 3.56
CA THR A 89 -2.65 -15.06 4.89
C THR A 89 -1.98 -13.69 4.95
N ALA A 90 -1.20 -13.32 3.93
CA ALA A 90 -0.60 -11.99 3.88
C ALA A 90 -1.62 -10.87 3.65
N CYS A 91 -2.78 -11.16 3.03
CA CYS A 91 -3.81 -10.17 2.76
C CYS A 91 -4.36 -9.52 4.03
N PHE A 92 -4.56 -10.30 5.10
CA PHE A 92 -5.04 -9.77 6.37
C PHE A 92 -3.91 -9.41 7.34
N LEU A 93 -2.75 -10.08 7.27
CA LEU A 93 -1.63 -9.80 8.17
C LEU A 93 -0.95 -8.46 7.89
N LEU A 94 -0.70 -8.12 6.62
CA LEU A 94 0.02 -6.89 6.30
C LEU A 94 -0.73 -5.63 6.75
N PRO A 95 -2.05 -5.48 6.45
CA PRO A 95 -2.84 -4.38 6.99
C PRO A 95 -2.94 -4.42 8.52
N MET A 96 -3.07 -5.62 9.12
CA MET A 96 -3.12 -5.77 10.58
C MET A 96 -1.85 -5.22 11.23
N PHE A 97 -0.66 -5.57 10.73
CA PHE A 97 0.59 -5.05 11.27
C PHE A 97 0.69 -3.53 11.12
N GLU A 98 0.26 -2.99 9.98
CA GLU A 98 0.27 -1.55 9.73
C GLU A 98 -0.65 -0.79 10.69
N ARG A 99 -1.81 -1.33 11.01
CA ARG A 99 -2.73 -0.74 12.00
C ARG A 99 -2.21 -0.87 13.43
N LEU A 100 -1.56 -1.99 13.75
CA LEU A 100 -1.03 -2.28 15.07
C LEU A 100 0.30 -1.60 15.40
N LYS A 101 0.92 -0.90 14.43
CA LYS A 101 2.20 -0.17 14.64
C LYS A 101 2.08 0.95 15.68
N ALA A 102 0.89 1.55 15.79
CA ALA A 102 0.63 2.59 16.79
C ALA A 102 0.66 1.96 18.19
N HIS A 103 1.36 2.62 19.12
CA HIS A 103 1.34 2.19 20.51
C HIS A 103 -0.06 2.44 21.09
N SER A 104 -0.60 1.46 21.80
CA SER A 104 -1.86 1.60 22.53
C SER A 104 -1.55 1.64 24.01
N ALA A 105 -2.12 2.62 24.73
CA ALA A 105 -2.07 2.66 26.18
C ALA A 105 -2.91 1.55 26.83
N GLN A 106 -3.84 0.95 26.09
CA GLN A 106 -4.66 -0.15 26.56
C GLN A 106 -3.90 -1.47 26.53
N THR A 107 -3.95 -2.19 27.64
CA THR A 107 -3.42 -3.55 27.78
C THR A 107 -4.41 -4.56 27.21
N GLY A 108 -3.91 -5.56 26.48
CA GLY A 108 -4.74 -6.66 25.95
C GLY A 108 -4.46 -7.04 24.50
N ALA A 109 -5.23 -8.01 23.99
CA ALA A 109 -5.17 -8.44 22.60
C ALA A 109 -5.82 -7.38 21.68
N ARG A 110 -5.08 -6.91 20.68
CA ARG A 110 -5.53 -5.86 19.73
C ARG A 110 -6.01 -6.41 18.39
N ALA A 111 -5.77 -7.70 18.14
CA ALA A 111 -6.22 -8.41 16.95
C ALA A 111 -6.38 -9.89 17.28
N LEU A 112 -7.35 -10.53 16.63
CA LEU A 112 -7.66 -11.95 16.76
C LEU A 112 -7.71 -12.58 15.38
N ILE A 113 -7.02 -13.71 15.22
CA ILE A 113 -7.10 -14.54 14.01
C ILE A 113 -7.71 -15.86 14.43
N LEU A 114 -8.88 -16.17 13.87
CA LEU A 114 -9.56 -17.44 14.09
C LEU A 114 -9.15 -18.43 13.00
N SER A 115 -8.91 -19.68 13.38
CA SER A 115 -8.57 -20.76 12.47
C SER A 115 -9.41 -21.99 12.84
N PRO A 116 -9.94 -22.74 11.86
CA PRO A 116 -10.87 -23.83 12.13
C PRO A 116 -10.17 -25.09 12.70
N THR A 117 -8.86 -25.24 12.50
CA THR A 117 -8.09 -26.38 12.99
C THR A 117 -6.78 -25.95 13.65
N ARG A 118 -6.24 -26.82 14.51
CA ARG A 118 -4.98 -26.60 15.25
C ARG A 118 -3.79 -26.44 14.29
N GLU A 119 -3.75 -27.26 13.24
CA GLU A 119 -2.67 -27.28 12.25
C GLU A 119 -2.63 -25.98 11.46
N LEU A 120 -3.80 -25.48 11.05
CA LEU A 120 -3.90 -24.20 10.35
C LEU A 120 -3.55 -23.01 11.25
N ALA A 121 -3.91 -23.08 12.53
CA ALA A 121 -3.55 -22.06 13.51
C ALA A 121 -2.01 -22.01 13.71
N LEU A 122 -1.36 -23.18 13.82
CA LEU A 122 0.10 -23.29 13.92
C LEU A 122 0.82 -22.76 12.67
N GLN A 123 0.33 -23.12 11.48
CA GLN A 123 0.87 -22.60 10.22
C GLN A 123 0.73 -21.08 10.12
N THR A 124 -0.44 -20.55 10.49
CA THR A 124 -0.70 -19.11 10.49
C THR A 124 0.17 -18.38 11.51
N MET A 125 0.35 -18.94 12.71
CA MET A 125 1.24 -18.39 13.73
C MET A 125 2.70 -18.33 13.25
N LYS A 126 3.22 -19.42 12.67
CA LYS A 126 4.58 -19.45 12.11
C LYS A 126 4.75 -18.37 11.04
N PHE A 127 3.79 -18.27 10.12
CA PHE A 127 3.81 -17.28 9.06
C PHE A 127 3.72 -15.84 9.61
N THR A 128 2.91 -15.62 10.65
CA THR A 128 2.78 -14.33 11.35
C THR A 128 4.11 -13.90 11.97
N LYS A 129 4.81 -14.79 12.68
CA LYS A 129 6.12 -14.51 13.28
C LYS A 129 7.19 -14.18 12.24
N GLU A 130 7.21 -14.92 11.14
CA GLU A 130 8.18 -14.70 10.06
C GLU A 130 7.95 -13.37 9.34
N LEU A 131 6.70 -13.08 8.97
CA LEU A 131 6.34 -11.86 8.25
C LEU A 131 6.41 -10.61 9.16
N GLY A 132 6.00 -10.74 10.42
CA GLY A 132 5.97 -9.68 11.42
C GLY A 132 7.30 -9.47 12.16
N LYS A 133 8.38 -10.18 11.80
CA LYS A 133 9.66 -10.23 12.54
C LYS A 133 10.23 -8.88 12.95
N PHE A 134 10.02 -7.84 12.15
CA PHE A 134 10.60 -6.51 12.38
C PHE A 134 9.62 -5.52 13.02
N THR A 135 8.37 -5.92 13.26
CA THR A 135 7.31 -5.02 13.76
C THR A 135 7.31 -4.81 15.28
N GLY A 136 8.02 -5.66 16.02
CA GLY A 136 8.00 -5.65 17.49
C GLY A 136 6.68 -6.16 18.11
N LEU A 137 5.74 -6.63 17.29
CA LEU A 137 4.45 -7.14 17.76
C LEU A 137 4.62 -8.49 18.48
N LYS A 138 3.99 -8.61 19.64
CA LYS A 138 3.89 -9.87 20.39
C LYS A 138 2.66 -10.65 19.91
N THR A 139 2.82 -11.96 19.74
CA THR A 139 1.77 -12.86 19.26
C THR A 139 1.70 -14.09 20.15
N ALA A 140 0.49 -14.47 20.57
CA ALA A 140 0.23 -15.68 21.33
C ALA A 140 -0.68 -16.62 20.52
N LEU A 141 -0.51 -17.93 20.72
CA LEU A 141 -1.33 -18.97 20.09
C LEU A 141 -2.12 -19.68 21.19
N ILE A 142 -3.44 -19.71 21.06
CA ILE A 142 -4.34 -20.38 22.00
C ILE A 142 -4.98 -21.54 21.25
N LEU A 143 -4.81 -22.76 21.76
CA LEU A 143 -5.38 -23.99 21.19
C LEU A 143 -6.13 -24.73 22.30
N GLY A 144 -7.32 -25.24 22.00
CA GLY A 144 -8.06 -26.12 22.91
C GLY A 144 -7.67 -27.58 22.74
N GLY A 145 -7.51 -28.32 23.85
CA GLY A 145 -7.18 -29.74 23.90
C GLY A 145 -5.76 -30.03 24.39
N ASP A 146 -5.65 -30.89 25.38
CA ASP A 146 -4.40 -31.28 26.05
C ASP A 146 -3.60 -32.33 25.25
N LYS A 147 -2.31 -32.46 25.61
CA LYS A 147 -1.63 -33.75 25.52
C LYS A 147 -1.86 -34.48 26.84
#